data_AF-Q4J8W9-F1
#
_entry.id   AF-Q4J8W9-F1
#
_cell.length_a   1.000
_cell.length_b   1.000
_cell.length_c   1.000
_cell.angle_alpha   90.00
_cell.angle_beta   90.00
_cell.angle_gamma   90.00
#
_symmetry.space_group_name_H-M   'P 1'
#
loop_
_entity.id
_entity.type
_entity.pdbx_description
1 polymer ?
#
loop_
_entity_poly.entity_id
_entity_poly.type
_entity_poly.pdbx_seq_one_letter_code
_entity_poly.pdbx_strand_id
1 'polypeptide(L)'
;MEVYLENSSSKSGKHAIRTLLFKVEGENIVEVKEIKVKSKLNPVYKNGTRQLVIIPDKGTFIQLIFIKNVYGRVKGKAYVYNDGRTVLEMNYRKLKLKIVSGNPAYADYVRKIFEKLKIPIKRVNVKLVS
;
A
#
# COMPACT_ATOMS: atom_id res chain seq x y z
N MET A 1 -3.73 10.28 -11.46
CA MET A 1 -2.51 10.48 -10.63
C MET A 1 -1.48 9.38 -10.88
N GLU A 2 -0.21 9.60 -10.50
CA GLU A 2 0.88 8.65 -10.73
C GLU A 2 1.39 8.05 -9.42
N VAL A 3 1.59 6.73 -9.40
CA VAL A 3 2.18 6.03 -8.25
C VAL A 3 3.20 4.99 -8.71
N TYR A 4 4.13 4.63 -7.82
CA TYR A 4 5.07 3.54 -8.05
C TYR A 4 4.51 2.21 -7.60
N LEU A 5 4.50 1.20 -8.48
CA LEU A 5 4.33 -0.20 -8.09
C LEU A 5 5.69 -0.88 -8.14
N GLU A 6 6.15 -1.38 -7.00
CA GLU A 6 7.40 -2.11 -6.90
C GLU A 6 7.20 -3.50 -6.30
N ASN A 7 7.74 -4.49 -6.98
CA ASN A 7 7.75 -5.89 -6.61
C ASN A 7 9.16 -6.44 -6.84
N SER A 8 10.04 -6.18 -5.88
CA SER A 8 11.48 -6.49 -5.99
C SER A 8 12.02 -7.20 -4.76
N SER A 9 13.10 -7.97 -4.92
CA SER A 9 13.81 -8.67 -3.85
C SER A 9 15.32 -8.75 -4.07
N SER A 10 16.07 -8.82 -2.97
CA SER A 10 17.51 -9.05 -3.04
C SER A 10 17.81 -10.45 -3.59
N LYS A 11 19.03 -10.66 -4.09
CA LYS A 11 19.47 -11.99 -4.58
C LYS A 11 19.24 -13.10 -3.55
N SER A 12 19.45 -12.81 -2.27
CA SER A 12 19.26 -13.73 -1.14
C SER A 12 17.84 -13.79 -0.59
N GLY A 13 16.89 -13.00 -1.12
CA GLY A 13 15.52 -12.90 -0.61
C GLY A 13 15.39 -12.29 0.79
N LYS A 14 16.49 -11.88 1.43
CA LYS A 14 16.51 -11.24 2.76
C LYS A 14 15.81 -9.89 2.75
N HIS A 15 15.86 -9.17 1.63
CA HIS A 15 15.12 -7.94 1.44
C HIS A 15 14.07 -8.09 0.34
N ALA A 16 12.92 -7.45 0.54
CA ALA A 16 11.87 -7.40 -0.47
C ALA A 16 10.99 -6.17 -0.31
N ILE A 17 10.55 -5.60 -1.44
CA ILE A 17 9.46 -4.63 -1.53
C ILE A 17 8.30 -5.30 -2.27
N ARG A 18 7.09 -5.16 -1.71
CA ARG A 18 5.85 -5.57 -2.36
C ARG A 18 4.86 -4.43 -2.33
N THR A 19 4.36 -4.06 -3.49
CA THR A 19 3.35 -3.01 -3.64
C THR A 19 2.09 -3.62 -4.21
N LEU A 20 0.98 -3.42 -3.53
CA LEU A 20 -0.34 -3.86 -3.94
C LEU A 20 -1.22 -2.63 -4.15
N LEU A 21 -2.11 -2.69 -5.13
CA LEU A 21 -3.04 -1.63 -5.45
C LEU A 21 -4.46 -2.18 -5.46
N PHE A 22 -5.37 -1.47 -4.80
CA PHE A 22 -6.78 -1.83 -4.69
C PHE A 22 -7.66 -0.66 -5.11
N LYS A 23 -8.89 -0.98 -5.54
CA LYS A 23 -9.95 -0.02 -5.85
C LYS A 23 -11.19 -0.38 -5.05
N VAL A 24 -11.88 0.64 -4.54
CA VAL A 24 -13.20 0.50 -3.90
C VAL A 24 -14.28 0.52 -4.99
N GLU A 25 -15.16 -0.47 -4.97
CA GLU A 25 -16.28 -0.63 -5.90
C GLU A 25 -17.56 -0.92 -5.11
N GLY A 26 -18.29 0.13 -4.75
CA GLY A 26 -19.43 0.03 -3.83
C GLY A 26 -18.95 -0.46 -2.45
N GLU A 27 -19.49 -1.60 -2.00
CA GLU A 27 -19.09 -2.24 -0.75
C GLU A 27 -17.85 -3.14 -0.89
N ASN A 28 -17.42 -3.41 -2.12
CA ASN A 28 -16.30 -4.31 -2.40
C ASN A 28 -14.96 -3.56 -2.52
N ILE A 29 -13.88 -4.28 -2.21
CA ILE A 29 -12.51 -3.82 -2.46
C ILE A 29 -11.79 -4.86 -3.32
N VAL A 30 -11.41 -4.47 -4.53
CA VAL A 30 -10.86 -5.35 -5.56
C VAL A 30 -9.41 -4.98 -5.83
N GLU A 31 -8.54 -5.98 -6.00
CA GLU A 31 -7.15 -5.76 -6.37
C GLU A 31 -7.04 -5.37 -7.85
N VAL A 32 -6.32 -4.31 -8.13
CA VAL A 32 -6.09 -3.82 -9.49
C VAL A 32 -4.96 -4.65 -10.11
N LYS A 33 -5.34 -5.64 -10.93
CA LYS A 33 -4.38 -6.52 -11.63
C LYS A 33 -3.83 -5.88 -12.89
N GLU A 34 -4.64 -5.11 -13.60
CA GLU A 34 -4.27 -4.43 -14.83
C GLU A 34 -4.35 -2.92 -14.63
N ILE A 35 -3.26 -2.23 -14.94
CA ILE A 35 -3.19 -0.78 -14.84
C ILE A 35 -2.28 -0.23 -15.93
N LYS A 36 -2.59 0.98 -16.39
CA LYS A 36 -1.79 1.68 -17.40
C LYS A 36 -0.40 1.97 -16.85
N VAL A 37 0.61 1.31 -17.40
CA VAL A 37 2.02 1.56 -17.10
C VAL A 37 2.49 2.79 -17.89
N LYS A 38 2.96 3.82 -17.19
CA LYS A 38 3.58 5.00 -17.79
C LYS A 38 5.03 4.73 -18.18
N SER A 39 5.79 4.11 -17.28
CA SER A 39 7.19 3.76 -17.53
C SER A 39 7.66 2.59 -16.66
N LYS A 40 8.65 1.84 -17.16
CA LYS A 40 9.39 0.83 -16.40
C LYS A 40 10.68 1.47 -15.88
N LEU A 41 11.06 1.13 -14.65
CA LEU A 41 12.20 1.71 -13.95
C LEU A 41 13.06 0.62 -13.34
N ASN A 42 14.29 0.98 -12.99
CA ASN A 42 15.16 0.09 -12.22
C ASN A 42 14.56 -0.14 -10.81
N PRO A 43 14.35 -1.40 -10.39
CA PRO A 43 13.92 -1.71 -9.05
C PRO A 43 15.00 -1.38 -8.01
N VAL A 44 14.59 -1.18 -6.76
CA VAL A 44 15.49 -0.96 -5.62
C VAL A 44 16.36 -2.20 -5.37
N TYR A 45 15.79 -3.40 -5.54
CA TYR A 45 16.52 -4.65 -5.41
C TYR A 45 16.71 -5.36 -6.74
N LYS A 46 17.77 -6.16 -6.81
CA LYS A 46 18.26 -6.81 -8.03
C LYS A 46 17.19 -7.60 -8.82
N ASN A 47 16.31 -8.32 -8.12
CA ASN A 47 15.34 -9.20 -8.76
C ASN A 47 13.95 -8.55 -8.74
N GLY A 48 13.25 -8.49 -9.86
CA GLY A 48 11.85 -8.05 -9.92
C GLY A 48 11.63 -6.79 -10.75
N THR A 49 10.57 -6.05 -10.45
CA THR A 49 10.12 -4.92 -11.28
C THR A 49 9.78 -3.69 -10.45
N ARG A 50 9.97 -2.53 -11.06
CA ARG A 50 9.45 -1.25 -10.60
C ARG A 50 8.84 -0.52 -11.77
N GLN A 51 7.64 -0.01 -11.58
CA GLN A 51 6.85 0.64 -12.62
C GLN A 51 6.22 1.91 -12.07
N LEU A 52 6.17 2.95 -12.89
CA LEU A 52 5.32 4.10 -12.66
C LEU A 52 4.00 3.85 -13.38
N VAL A 53 2.89 3.85 -12.65
CA VAL A 53 1.57 3.55 -13.19
C VAL A 53 0.64 4.74 -13.00
N ILE A 54 -0.37 4.83 -13.88
CA ILE A 54 -1.37 5.89 -13.85
C ILE A 54 -2.65 5.30 -13.25
N ILE A 55 -3.05 5.83 -12.10
CA ILE A 55 -4.35 5.58 -11.49
C ILE A 55 -5.32 6.65 -11.99
N PRO A 56 -6.55 6.29 -12.41
CA PRO A 56 -7.61 7.26 -12.69
C PRO A 56 -7.82 8.21 -11.52
N ASP A 57 -8.10 9.49 -11.79
CA ASP A 57 -8.35 10.43 -10.70
C ASP A 57 -9.65 10.09 -9.97
N LYS A 58 -10.72 9.80 -10.72
CA LYS A 58 -12.04 9.48 -10.15
C LYS A 58 -12.05 8.15 -9.39
N GLY A 59 -12.61 8.19 -8.17
CA GLY A 59 -12.83 7.02 -7.33
C GLY A 59 -11.82 6.88 -6.19
N THR A 60 -12.01 5.84 -5.37
CA THR A 60 -11.16 5.56 -4.21
C THR A 60 -10.22 4.41 -4.48
N PHE A 61 -8.92 4.65 -4.33
CA PHE A 61 -7.85 3.67 -4.51
C PHE A 61 -7.00 3.56 -3.25
N ILE A 62 -6.52 2.35 -2.97
CA ILE A 62 -5.66 2.07 -1.82
C ILE A 62 -4.38 1.43 -2.30
N GLN A 63 -3.25 2.07 -2.01
CA GLN A 63 -1.93 1.51 -2.27
C GLN A 63 -1.32 1.02 -0.95
N LEU A 64 -0.90 -0.24 -0.93
CA LEU A 64 -0.16 -0.83 0.17
C LEU A 64 1.29 -1.07 -0.26
N ILE A 65 2.25 -0.62 0.54
CA ILE A 65 3.68 -0.83 0.30
C ILE A 65 4.25 -1.58 1.51
N PHE A 66 4.84 -2.75 1.28
CA PHE A 66 5.46 -3.56 2.32
C PHE A 66 6.96 -3.70 2.06
N ILE A 67 7.75 -3.61 3.13
CA ILE A 67 9.20 -3.73 3.08
C ILE A 67 9.63 -4.76 4.13
N LYS A 68 10.29 -5.82 3.67
CA LYS A 68 10.90 -6.86 4.50
C LYS A 68 12.39 -6.56 4.73
N ASN A 69 12.84 -6.60 5.98
CA ASN A 69 14.25 -6.46 6.33
C ASN A 69 14.99 -7.80 6.46
N VAL A 70 16.32 -7.76 6.67
CA VAL A 70 17.16 -8.97 6.86
C VAL A 70 16.68 -9.93 7.95
N TYR A 71 15.94 -9.44 8.95
CA TYR A 71 15.42 -10.24 10.06
C TYR A 71 14.00 -10.77 9.78
N GLY A 72 13.53 -10.68 8.54
CA GLY A 72 12.18 -11.10 8.16
C GLY A 72 11.06 -10.19 8.69
N ARG A 73 11.40 -9.06 9.34
CA ARG A 73 10.40 -8.14 9.88
C ARG A 73 9.84 -7.28 8.75
N VAL A 74 8.52 -7.19 8.70
CA VAL A 74 7.80 -6.38 7.71
C VAL A 74 7.35 -5.07 8.36
N LYS A 75 7.64 -3.97 7.67
CA LYS A 75 6.96 -2.67 7.87
C LYS A 75 6.19 -2.35 6.61
N GLY A 76 5.17 -1.50 6.73
CA GLY A 76 4.45 -1.05 5.55
C GLY A 76 3.92 0.37 5.66
N LYS A 77 3.46 0.87 4.52
CA LYS A 77 2.69 2.09 4.37
C LYS A 77 1.40 1.77 3.64
N ALA A 78 0.34 2.48 3.98
CA ALA A 78 -0.92 2.47 3.25
C ALA A 78 -1.25 3.91 2.87
N TYR A 79 -1.56 4.13 1.61
CA TYR A 79 -2.08 5.38 1.09
C TYR A 79 -3.49 5.16 0.58
N VAL A 80 -4.41 6.04 0.96
CA VAL A 80 -5.75 6.09 0.36
C VAL A 80 -5.83 7.35 -0.48
N TYR A 81 -6.20 7.15 -1.73
CA TYR A 81 -6.47 8.20 -2.70
C TYR A 81 -7.96 8.26 -2.95
N ASN A 82 -8.54 9.45 -2.95
CA ASN A 82 -9.92 9.68 -3.35
C ASN A 82 -9.97 10.89 -4.29
N ASP A 83 -10.56 10.70 -5.46
CA ASP A 83 -10.70 11.74 -6.50
C ASP A 83 -9.38 12.49 -6.78
N GLY A 84 -8.31 11.71 -6.99
CA GLY A 84 -6.97 12.20 -7.32
C GLY A 84 -6.18 12.79 -6.15
N ARG A 85 -6.72 12.78 -4.92
CA ARG A 85 -6.07 13.37 -3.73
C ARG A 85 -5.74 12.31 -2.69
N THR A 86 -4.59 12.43 -2.05
CA THR A 86 -4.26 11.60 -0.88
C THR A 86 -5.12 12.04 0.30
N VAL A 87 -6.02 11.19 0.76
CA VAL A 87 -6.96 11.47 1.87
C VAL A 87 -6.58 10.76 3.17
N LEU A 88 -5.69 9.78 3.12
CA LEU A 88 -5.15 9.09 4.29
C LEU A 88 -3.76 8.52 4.02
N GLU A 89 -2.85 8.68 4.99
CA GLU A 89 -1.60 7.91 5.07
C GLU A 89 -1.57 7.16 6.41
N MET A 90 -1.22 5.87 6.36
CA MET A 90 -1.00 5.04 7.54
C MET A 90 0.34 4.32 7.48
N ASN A 91 0.95 4.14 8.66
CA ASN A 91 2.10 3.27 8.86
C ASN A 91 1.66 1.94 9.47
N TYR A 92 2.19 0.84 8.93
CA TYR A 92 2.10 -0.49 9.51
C TYR A 92 3.43 -0.89 10.14
N ARG A 93 3.47 -1.03 11.47
CA ARG A 93 4.68 -1.42 12.21
C ARG A 93 4.34 -2.18 13.48
N LYS A 94 5.11 -3.23 13.80
CA LYS A 94 4.87 -4.09 14.99
C LYS A 94 3.41 -4.58 15.05
N LEU A 95 2.88 -4.99 13.89
CA LEU A 95 1.49 -5.44 13.71
C LEU A 95 0.43 -4.36 14.02
N LYS A 96 0.80 -3.07 14.03
CA LYS A 96 -0.12 -1.97 14.32
C LYS A 96 -0.23 -1.05 13.10
N LEU A 97 -1.46 -0.70 12.74
CA LEU A 97 -1.76 0.38 11.81
C LEU A 97 -1.86 1.69 12.61
N LYS A 98 -1.21 2.75 12.16
CA LYS A 98 -1.26 4.07 12.78
C LYS A 98 -1.42 5.14 11.71
N ILE A 99 -2.39 6.02 11.86
CA ILE A 99 -2.56 7.19 10.99
C ILE A 99 -1.34 8.10 11.13
N VAL A 100 -0.82 8.53 9.99
CA VAL A 100 0.22 9.54 9.86
C VAL A 100 -0.42 10.89 9.56
N SER A 101 -1.34 10.92 8.60
CA SER A 101 -2.06 12.12 8.17
C SER A 101 -3.37 11.75 7.48
N GLY A 102 -4.28 12.72 7.35
CA GLY A 102 -5.54 12.56 6.64
C GLY A 102 -6.73 12.19 7.53
N ASN A 103 -7.84 11.81 6.89
CA ASN A 103 -9.12 11.60 7.55
C ASN A 103 -9.28 10.14 8.05
N PRO A 104 -9.45 9.91 9.37
CA PRO A 104 -9.63 8.58 9.93
C PRO A 104 -10.78 7.74 9.38
N ALA A 105 -11.80 8.37 8.79
CA ALA A 105 -12.93 7.66 8.17
C ALA A 105 -12.50 6.68 7.07
N TYR A 106 -11.39 6.95 6.37
CA TYR A 106 -10.86 6.08 5.33
C TYR A 106 -10.05 4.88 5.86
N ALA A 107 -9.77 4.81 7.17
CA ALA A 107 -8.95 3.74 7.75
C ALA A 107 -9.62 2.37 7.66
N ASP A 108 -10.95 2.33 7.59
CA ASP A 108 -11.72 1.08 7.47
C ASP A 108 -11.43 0.34 6.16
N TYR A 109 -11.19 1.07 5.05
CA TYR A 109 -10.77 0.45 3.78
C TYR A 109 -9.45 -0.30 3.91
N VAL A 110 -8.46 0.31 4.57
CA VAL A 110 -7.15 -0.31 4.82
C VAL A 110 -7.31 -1.54 5.71
N ARG A 111 -8.13 -1.45 6.77
CA ARG A 111 -8.40 -2.56 7.68
C ARG A 111 -9.04 -3.74 6.95
N LYS A 112 -10.08 -3.52 6.15
CA LYS A 112 -10.76 -4.55 5.34
C LYS A 112 -9.81 -5.27 4.38
N ILE A 113 -8.89 -4.54 3.75
CA ILE A 113 -7.88 -5.16 2.87
C ILE A 113 -6.94 -6.07 3.67
N PHE A 114 -6.46 -5.62 4.83
CA PHE A 114 -5.58 -6.44 5.68
C PHE A 114 -6.29 -7.71 6.15
N GLU A 115 -7.56 -7.61 6.55
CA GLU A 115 -8.39 -8.77 6.91
C GLU A 115 -8.54 -9.74 5.73
N LYS A 116 -8.88 -9.24 4.53
CA LYS A 116 -9.00 -10.03 3.29
C LYS A 116 -7.69 -10.75 2.94
N LEU A 117 -6.56 -10.07 3.08
CA LEU A 117 -5.22 -10.62 2.82
C LEU A 117 -4.67 -11.47 3.96
N LYS A 118 -5.43 -11.62 5.07
CA LYS A 118 -5.00 -12.31 6.30
C LYS A 118 -3.68 -11.77 6.86
N ILE A 119 -3.45 -10.46 6.72
CA ILE A 119 -2.28 -9.80 7.30
C ILE A 119 -2.57 -9.52 8.78
N PRO A 120 -1.69 -9.95 9.71
CA PRO A 120 -1.95 -9.82 11.14
C PRO A 120 -2.00 -8.37 11.61
N ILE A 121 -3.08 -7.99 12.31
CA ILE A 121 -3.22 -6.69 12.97
C ILE A 121 -3.49 -6.90 14.46
N LYS A 122 -2.66 -6.31 15.31
CA LYS A 122 -2.85 -6.24 16.77
C LYS A 122 -3.68 -5.03 17.19
N ARG A 123 -3.54 -3.88 16.50
CA ARG A 123 -4.26 -2.64 16.81
C ARG A 123 -4.32 -1.70 15.62
N VAL A 124 -5.43 -0.98 15.48
CA VAL A 124 -5.58 0.16 14.56
C VAL A 124 -5.68 1.44 15.40
N ASN A 125 -4.67 2.31 15.30
CA ASN A 125 -4.62 3.59 16.00
C ASN A 125 -5.09 4.69 15.04
N VAL A 126 -6.38 5.03 15.15
CA VAL A 126 -7.04 6.05 14.32
C VAL A 126 -7.01 7.46 14.93
N LYS A 127 -6.42 7.62 16.12
CA LYS A 127 -6.18 8.94 16.71
C LYS A 127 -4.96 9.57 16.04
N LEU A 128 -5.14 10.78 15.48
CA LEU A 128 -4.02 11.63 15.10
C LEU A 128 -3.21 11.92 16.37
N VAL A 129 -1.92 11.63 16.33
CA VAL A 129 -1.02 12.05 17.42
C VAL A 129 -0.69 13.49 17.10
N SER A 130 -1.37 14.40 17.80
CA SER A 130 -1.02 15.83 17.91
C SER A 130 0.39 15.99 18.44
#